data_AF-A0A3M9MFE6-F1
#
_entry.id   AF-A0A3M9MFE6-F1
#
_cell.length_a   1.000
_cell.length_b   1.000
_cell.length_c   1.000
_cell.angle_alpha   90.00
_cell.angle_beta   90.00
_cell.angle_gamma   90.00
#
_symmetry.space_group_name_H-M   'P 1'
#
loop_
_entity.id
_entity.type
_entity.pdbx_description
1 polymer ?
#
loop_
_entity_poly.entity_id
_entity_poly.type
_entity_poly.pdbx_seq_one_letter_code
_entity_poly.pdbx_strand_id
1 'polypeptide(L)'
;MSLIEAIKGARILEAIENYKLVSLNHEDIKIIVNEDGRHVIYSERSFWEDVLVNPGYYWNKSFNLYDFVVSDWLARVPGLYWQSSSAELRKHSQKEIALQSRDWIELQPSGKSKKVLGGIGTLLLPPDESGKRLISVTSNHNASLGIPVLVFPEVYDALILEQGDLVDLNDLKWQPMSLNWAQKFSSTKGIPRGYFVLDSIKKVKVRQKFIPVIYQPFSIMEYERADAVLYDFVFMSIDSEAREQYSNVERFFDYYRLKDDRRGRYLLNCNLVQPYFECRYMSPADFSDPSERAHLSLVRNRIVKHGFGEGVLDDLINIVPKFYETMASIRRLATAIGVNPTVLSEGRVVDMSAQLINYCLDNNLIELLIDRIVFEYPKSFAK
;
A
#
# COMPACT_ATOMS: atom_id res chain seq x y z
N MET A 1 27.98 18.69 -7.50
CA MET A 1 27.17 17.59 -6.95
C MET A 1 26.47 16.92 -8.11
N SER A 2 26.70 15.62 -8.31
CA SER A 2 26.38 14.93 -9.57
C SER A 2 24.95 14.38 -9.56
N LEU A 3 24.39 14.23 -10.75
CA LEU A 3 23.03 13.76 -11.08
C LEU A 3 22.63 12.41 -10.42
N ILE A 4 23.61 11.66 -9.89
CA ILE A 4 23.43 10.41 -9.13
C ILE A 4 22.95 10.66 -7.69
N GLU A 5 23.17 11.85 -7.13
CA GLU A 5 22.63 12.26 -5.81
C GLU A 5 21.20 12.83 -5.91
N ALA A 6 20.83 13.40 -7.05
CA ALA A 6 19.45 13.82 -7.34
C ALA A 6 18.52 12.60 -7.60
N ILE A 7 19.07 11.51 -8.15
CA ILE A 7 18.34 10.23 -8.34
C ILE A 7 18.13 9.47 -7.01
N LYS A 8 18.90 9.79 -5.95
CA LYS A 8 18.60 9.31 -4.60
C LYS A 8 17.33 9.98 -4.05
N GLY A 9 17.05 11.25 -4.36
CA GLY A 9 15.88 11.99 -3.88
C GLY A 9 14.50 11.45 -4.33
N ALA A 10 14.42 10.59 -5.34
CA ALA A 10 13.14 10.06 -5.85
C ALA A 10 12.84 8.61 -5.45
N ARG A 11 13.80 7.89 -4.84
CA ARG A 11 13.64 6.52 -4.32
C ARG A 11 13.53 6.45 -2.78
N ILE A 12 13.49 7.62 -2.11
CA ILE A 12 13.70 7.77 -0.67
C ILE A 12 12.41 7.74 0.19
N LEU A 13 11.22 8.01 -0.34
CA LEU A 13 9.97 7.97 0.47
C LEU A 13 9.34 6.56 0.61
N GLU A 14 9.66 5.65 -0.32
CA GLU A 14 9.05 4.31 -0.38
C GLU A 14 9.53 3.38 0.76
N ALA A 15 10.70 3.65 1.34
CA ALA A 15 11.44 2.65 2.10
C ALA A 15 12.14 3.21 3.35
N ILE A 16 12.11 4.52 3.65
CA ILE A 16 13.05 5.08 4.63
C ILE A 16 12.36 6.00 5.66
N GLU A 17 11.39 5.46 6.38
CA GLU A 17 11.19 5.82 7.80
C GLU A 17 11.21 4.53 8.65
N ASN A 18 12.16 3.62 8.41
CA ASN A 18 12.49 2.68 9.47
C ASN A 18 13.18 3.45 10.59
N TYR A 19 12.75 3.18 11.83
CA TYR A 19 13.38 3.47 13.13
C TYR A 19 12.92 4.75 13.86
N LYS A 20 11.95 4.57 14.75
CA LYS A 20 12.26 4.78 16.17
C LYS A 20 11.69 3.63 17.01
N LEU A 21 12.64 2.90 17.60
CA LEU A 21 12.57 1.86 18.62
C LEU A 21 12.47 0.39 18.15
N VAL A 22 13.66 -0.22 18.18
CA VAL A 22 13.88 -1.65 18.41
C VAL A 22 13.51 -1.96 19.85
N SER A 23 12.70 -3.01 20.05
CA SER A 23 12.92 -3.97 21.13
C SER A 23 12.66 -5.35 20.56
N LEU A 24 13.75 -6.01 20.20
CA LEU A 24 13.79 -7.45 19.97
C LEU A 24 13.37 -8.14 21.25
N ASN A 25 12.32 -8.93 21.17
CA ASN A 25 12.21 -10.23 21.82
C ASN A 25 11.08 -10.96 21.10
N HIS A 26 11.30 -12.23 20.79
CA HIS A 26 10.37 -13.36 20.88
C HIS A 26 10.67 -14.43 19.83
N GLU A 27 11.19 -15.52 20.37
CA GLU A 27 11.01 -16.95 20.04
C GLU A 27 10.97 -17.39 18.57
N ASP A 28 11.99 -18.19 18.23
CA ASP A 28 12.14 -18.94 16.99
C ASP A 28 10.91 -19.84 16.72
N ILE A 29 10.10 -19.49 15.72
CA ILE A 29 9.23 -20.45 15.05
C ILE A 29 9.95 -20.88 13.77
N LYS A 30 10.60 -22.04 13.84
CA LYS A 30 11.45 -22.56 12.76
C LYS A 30 10.60 -23.05 11.59
N ILE A 31 10.87 -22.56 10.37
CA ILE A 31 10.62 -23.36 9.17
C ILE A 31 11.23 -24.75 9.40
N ILE A 32 10.39 -25.78 9.30
CA ILE A 32 10.83 -27.16 9.48
C ILE A 32 11.60 -27.56 8.23
N VAL A 33 12.85 -27.97 8.43
CA VAL A 33 13.65 -28.59 7.37
C VAL A 33 13.37 -30.09 7.43
N ASN A 34 12.76 -30.64 6.39
CA ASN A 34 12.57 -32.08 6.26
C ASN A 34 13.91 -32.82 6.11
N GLU A 35 13.90 -34.14 6.29
CA GLU A 35 15.08 -35.02 6.16
C GLU A 35 15.84 -34.83 4.83
N ASP A 36 15.15 -34.41 3.77
CA ASP A 36 15.70 -34.09 2.45
C ASP A 36 16.32 -32.68 2.33
N GLY A 37 16.42 -31.92 3.42
CA GLY A 37 16.94 -30.54 3.42
C GLY A 37 15.96 -29.49 2.88
N ARG A 38 14.68 -29.83 2.71
CA ARG A 38 13.64 -28.94 2.15
C ARG A 38 12.88 -28.20 3.23
N HIS A 39 12.63 -26.93 3.01
CA HIS A 39 11.85 -26.07 3.91
C HIS A 39 10.36 -26.34 3.73
N VAL A 40 9.64 -26.61 4.82
CA VAL A 40 8.19 -26.80 4.81
C VAL A 40 7.48 -25.60 5.42
N ILE A 41 6.48 -25.10 4.70
CA ILE A 41 5.64 -23.97 5.07
C ILE A 41 4.20 -24.46 5.21
N TYR A 42 3.63 -24.25 6.39
CA TYR A 42 2.21 -24.52 6.67
C TYR A 42 1.38 -23.24 6.78
N SER A 43 2.03 -22.07 6.81
CA SER A 43 1.35 -20.78 6.85
C SER A 43 2.20 -19.69 6.22
N GLU A 44 1.57 -18.71 5.59
CA GLU A 44 2.29 -17.51 5.14
C GLU A 44 2.98 -16.77 6.29
N ARG A 45 2.46 -16.86 7.52
CA ARG A 45 3.07 -16.27 8.72
C ARG A 45 4.48 -16.77 8.93
N SER A 46 4.64 -18.10 9.06
CA SER A 46 5.94 -18.73 9.29
C SER A 46 6.94 -18.43 8.17
N PHE A 47 6.46 -18.34 6.92
CA PHE A 47 7.31 -17.97 5.81
C PHE A 47 7.81 -16.53 5.92
N TRP A 48 6.90 -15.58 6.12
CA TRP A 48 7.26 -14.16 6.13
C TRP A 48 8.06 -13.77 7.37
N GLU A 49 7.78 -14.34 8.55
CA GLU A 49 8.58 -14.10 9.76
C GLU A 49 10.07 -14.45 9.50
N ASP A 50 10.34 -15.59 8.87
CA ASP A 50 11.70 -16.03 8.55
C ASP A 50 12.34 -15.20 7.42
N VAL A 51 11.61 -14.99 6.32
CA VAL A 51 12.12 -14.26 5.15
C VAL A 51 12.36 -12.78 5.43
N LEU A 52 11.55 -12.15 6.28
CA LEU A 52 11.75 -10.74 6.67
C LEU A 52 12.95 -10.57 7.61
N VAL A 53 13.25 -11.57 8.45
CA VAL A 53 14.42 -11.54 9.35
C VAL A 53 15.73 -11.73 8.59
N ASN A 54 15.78 -12.68 7.64
CA ASN A 54 17.00 -12.96 6.88
C ASN A 54 16.73 -13.14 5.37
N PRO A 55 16.37 -12.06 4.65
CA PRO A 55 15.95 -12.16 3.24
C PRO A 55 17.03 -12.73 2.33
N GLY A 56 18.32 -12.46 2.63
CA GLY A 56 19.45 -12.93 1.84
C GLY A 56 19.65 -14.45 1.89
N TYR A 57 19.39 -15.07 3.04
CA TYR A 57 19.60 -16.51 3.26
C TYR A 57 18.64 -17.39 2.46
N TYR A 58 17.39 -16.93 2.29
CA TYR A 58 16.33 -17.74 1.69
C TYR A 58 16.28 -17.70 0.16
N TRP A 59 17.11 -16.87 -0.50
CA TRP A 59 17.16 -16.85 -1.95
C TRP A 59 17.59 -18.18 -2.56
N ASN A 60 16.84 -18.61 -3.58
CA ASN A 60 16.99 -19.87 -4.31
C ASN A 60 16.81 -21.14 -3.46
N LYS A 61 16.36 -21.02 -2.21
CA LYS A 61 15.98 -22.18 -1.39
C LYS A 61 14.69 -22.79 -1.93
N SER A 62 14.57 -24.11 -1.80
CA SER A 62 13.38 -24.87 -2.18
C SER A 62 12.45 -25.03 -0.98
N PHE A 63 11.16 -24.84 -1.25
CA PHE A 63 10.10 -24.89 -0.26
C PHE A 63 8.95 -25.77 -0.72
N ASN A 64 8.28 -26.41 0.24
CA ASN A 64 7.01 -27.08 0.06
C ASN A 64 5.94 -26.33 0.86
N LEU A 65 4.80 -26.07 0.23
CA LEU A 65 3.63 -25.43 0.81
C LEU A 65 2.49 -26.45 0.78
N TYR A 66 1.80 -26.62 1.90
CA TYR A 66 0.69 -27.57 2.01
C TYR A 66 -0.60 -26.86 2.41
N ASP A 67 -1.71 -27.24 1.78
CA ASP A 67 -3.05 -26.69 2.03
C ASP A 67 -3.14 -25.16 1.86
N PHE A 68 -2.57 -24.64 0.77
CA PHE A 68 -2.70 -23.22 0.41
C PHE A 68 -3.78 -23.02 -0.64
N VAL A 69 -4.55 -21.94 -0.52
CA VAL A 69 -5.57 -21.58 -1.51
C VAL A 69 -4.99 -20.59 -2.52
N VAL A 70 -5.25 -20.84 -3.81
CA VAL A 70 -4.89 -19.97 -4.94
C VAL A 70 -5.79 -18.73 -4.98
N SER A 71 -5.19 -17.58 -5.25
CA SER A 71 -5.86 -16.31 -5.46
C SER A 71 -5.27 -15.59 -6.66
N ASP A 72 -6.11 -15.14 -7.61
CA ASP A 72 -5.65 -14.29 -8.71
C ASP A 72 -5.27 -12.88 -8.21
N TRP A 73 -5.85 -12.46 -7.09
CA TRP A 73 -5.51 -11.21 -6.41
C TRP A 73 -4.22 -11.35 -5.61
N LEU A 74 -3.38 -10.32 -5.65
CA LEU A 74 -2.12 -10.24 -4.91
C LEU A 74 -2.11 -9.07 -3.96
N ALA A 75 -1.47 -9.23 -2.80
CA ALA A 75 -1.12 -8.11 -1.94
C ALA A 75 -0.42 -6.99 -2.72
N ARG A 76 -0.85 -5.74 -2.52
CA ARG A 76 -0.26 -4.54 -3.14
C ARG A 76 1.22 -4.34 -2.79
N VAL A 77 1.63 -4.83 -1.62
CA VAL A 77 3.02 -4.91 -1.16
C VAL A 77 3.15 -6.24 -0.41
N PRO A 78 3.54 -7.34 -1.10
CA PRO A 78 3.67 -8.65 -0.48
C PRO A 78 4.62 -8.61 0.71
N GLY A 79 4.23 -9.20 1.84
CA GLY A 79 5.01 -9.20 3.08
C GLY A 79 4.76 -7.99 4.00
N LEU A 80 4.13 -6.91 3.53
CA LEU A 80 3.90 -5.72 4.37
C LEU A 80 3.00 -6.01 5.56
N TYR A 81 1.99 -6.87 5.39
CA TYR A 81 1.13 -7.30 6.48
C TYR A 81 1.92 -7.93 7.64
N TRP A 82 3.02 -8.62 7.33
CA TRP A 82 3.78 -9.41 8.28
C TRP A 82 4.86 -8.64 9.03
N GLN A 83 5.10 -7.37 8.69
CA GLN A 83 5.96 -6.51 9.50
C GLN A 83 5.32 -6.20 10.85
N SER A 84 6.13 -6.21 11.92
CA SER A 84 5.69 -5.89 13.28
C SER A 84 5.10 -4.48 13.38
N SER A 85 5.71 -3.51 12.71
CA SER A 85 5.19 -2.13 12.62
C SER A 85 3.81 -2.07 11.95
N SER A 86 3.58 -2.87 10.91
CA SER A 86 2.28 -2.95 10.24
C SER A 86 1.20 -3.54 11.14
N ALA A 87 1.54 -4.49 12.02
CA ALA A 87 0.61 -5.05 12.98
C ALA A 87 0.07 -3.98 13.94
N GLU A 88 0.93 -3.06 14.40
CA GLU A 88 0.51 -1.93 15.23
C GLU A 88 -0.42 -0.98 14.48
N LEU A 89 -0.14 -0.68 13.20
CA LEU A 89 -1.01 0.17 12.38
C LEU A 89 -2.40 -0.43 12.16
N ARG A 90 -2.53 -1.75 12.09
CA ARG A 90 -3.83 -2.42 11.89
C ARG A 90 -4.75 -2.37 13.12
N LYS A 91 -4.21 -2.03 14.30
CA LYS A 91 -5.02 -1.78 15.50
C LYS A 91 -5.84 -0.52 15.27
N HIS A 92 -7.14 -0.63 15.46
CA HIS A 92 -8.07 0.49 15.28
C HIS A 92 -8.84 0.71 16.57
N SER A 93 -9.19 1.97 16.80
CA SER A 93 -10.07 2.40 17.89
C SER A 93 -11.52 2.47 17.41
N GLN A 94 -12.48 2.44 18.33
CA GLN A 94 -13.89 2.62 17.97
C GLN A 94 -14.17 3.96 17.28
N LYS A 95 -13.38 5.01 17.54
CA LYS A 95 -13.51 6.33 16.90
C LYS A 95 -13.29 6.31 15.39
N GLU A 96 -12.64 5.28 14.87
CA GLU A 96 -12.29 5.15 13.45
C GLU A 96 -13.34 4.39 12.65
N ILE A 97 -14.41 3.94 13.30
CA ILE A 97 -15.56 3.31 12.66
C ILE A 97 -16.53 4.42 12.26
N ALA A 98 -16.71 4.63 10.96
CA ALA A 98 -17.69 5.56 10.42
C ALA A 98 -19.11 5.01 10.53
N LEU A 99 -19.28 3.71 10.28
CA LEU A 99 -20.55 3.01 10.39
C LEU A 99 -20.31 1.54 10.72
N GLN A 100 -21.08 0.99 11.65
CA GLN A 100 -21.07 -0.43 11.97
C GLN A 100 -22.47 -0.98 11.77
N SER A 101 -22.62 -1.90 10.83
CA SER A 101 -23.84 -2.70 10.67
C SER A 101 -23.61 -4.12 11.24
N ARG A 102 -24.62 -4.98 11.15
CA ARG A 102 -24.45 -6.42 11.45
C ARG A 102 -23.50 -7.11 10.47
N ASP A 103 -23.47 -6.63 9.23
CA ASP A 103 -22.86 -7.34 8.11
C ASP A 103 -21.54 -6.71 7.64
N TRP A 104 -21.28 -5.43 7.96
CA TRP A 104 -20.04 -4.76 7.62
C TRP A 104 -19.69 -3.58 8.54
N ILE A 105 -18.40 -3.25 8.55
CA ILE A 105 -17.84 -2.07 9.20
C ILE A 105 -17.30 -1.13 8.11
N GLU A 106 -17.85 0.08 8.03
CA GLU A 106 -17.26 1.17 7.28
C GLU A 106 -16.30 1.94 8.20
N LEU A 107 -15.03 2.00 7.83
CA LEU A 107 -14.04 2.81 8.54
C LEU A 107 -14.01 4.25 7.99
N GLN A 108 -13.69 5.21 8.85
CA GLN A 108 -13.32 6.56 8.45
C GLN A 108 -12.04 6.54 7.60
N PRO A 109 -11.76 7.58 6.78
CA PRO A 109 -10.56 7.64 5.95
C PRO A 109 -9.25 7.35 6.69
N SER A 110 -9.10 7.83 7.94
CA SER A 110 -7.94 7.54 8.79
C SER A 110 -7.81 6.05 9.12
N GLY A 111 -8.92 5.41 9.51
CA GLY A 111 -8.99 3.98 9.80
C GLY A 111 -8.73 3.10 8.57
N LYS A 112 -9.30 3.46 7.40
CA LYS A 112 -9.00 2.78 6.13
C LYS A 112 -7.52 2.88 5.81
N SER A 113 -6.97 4.08 5.97
CA SER A 113 -5.57 4.30 5.64
C SER A 113 -4.61 3.56 6.57
N LYS A 114 -4.95 3.43 7.86
CA LYS A 114 -4.25 2.53 8.81
C LYS A 114 -4.23 1.08 8.34
N LYS A 115 -5.38 0.53 7.92
CA LYS A 115 -5.47 -0.84 7.38
C LYS A 115 -4.60 -0.99 6.14
N VAL A 116 -4.70 -0.05 5.21
CA VAL A 116 -3.92 -0.07 3.97
C VAL A 116 -2.43 -0.02 4.29
N LEU A 117 -1.95 0.98 5.04
CA LEU A 117 -0.55 1.10 5.44
C LEU A 117 -0.06 -0.13 6.23
N GLY A 118 -0.96 -0.77 6.99
CA GLY A 118 -0.71 -2.05 7.64
C GLY A 118 -0.72 -3.27 6.71
N GLY A 119 -0.69 -3.11 5.40
CA GLY A 119 -0.57 -4.21 4.43
C GLY A 119 -1.87 -4.76 3.87
N ILE A 120 -3.03 -4.15 4.16
CA ILE A 120 -4.30 -4.53 3.51
C ILE A 120 -4.38 -3.88 2.13
N GLY A 121 -4.91 -4.63 1.17
CA GLY A 121 -5.18 -4.17 -0.18
C GLY A 121 -4.55 -5.09 -1.22
N THR A 122 -5.33 -5.39 -2.26
CA THR A 122 -4.93 -6.28 -3.33
C THR A 122 -5.10 -5.66 -4.71
N LEU A 123 -4.30 -6.19 -5.65
CA LEU A 123 -4.29 -5.85 -7.07
C LEU A 123 -4.45 -7.13 -7.88
N LEU A 124 -5.13 -7.05 -9.01
CA LEU A 124 -5.22 -8.09 -10.03
C LEU A 124 -4.38 -7.66 -11.23
N LEU A 125 -3.34 -8.44 -11.56
CA LEU A 125 -2.38 -8.11 -12.60
C LEU A 125 -2.62 -8.98 -13.85
N PRO A 126 -2.45 -8.43 -15.07
CA PRO A 126 -2.48 -9.26 -16.27
C PRO A 126 -1.25 -10.17 -16.34
N PRO A 127 -1.35 -11.28 -17.11
CA PRO A 127 -0.18 -12.06 -17.50
C PRO A 127 0.89 -11.17 -18.16
N ASP A 128 2.15 -11.58 -18.10
CA ASP A 128 3.20 -10.95 -18.91
C ASP A 128 3.12 -11.35 -20.39
N GLU A 129 3.98 -10.77 -21.21
CA GLU A 129 4.04 -11.03 -22.66
C GLU A 129 4.34 -12.50 -22.99
N SER A 130 4.93 -13.26 -22.05
CA SER A 130 5.18 -14.70 -22.19
C SER A 130 4.03 -15.57 -21.67
N GLY A 131 2.92 -14.96 -21.26
CA GLY A 131 1.76 -15.64 -20.69
C GLY A 131 1.93 -16.05 -19.22
N LYS A 132 3.04 -15.71 -18.57
CA LYS A 132 3.25 -16.04 -17.15
C LYS A 132 2.37 -15.17 -16.29
N ARG A 133 1.82 -15.76 -15.24
CA ARG A 133 0.91 -15.10 -14.30
C ARG A 133 1.58 -14.97 -12.95
N LEU A 134 1.47 -13.81 -12.34
CA LEU A 134 1.80 -13.66 -10.93
C LEU A 134 0.50 -13.78 -10.15
N ILE A 135 0.38 -14.78 -9.28
CA ILE A 135 -0.78 -15.03 -8.42
C ILE A 135 -0.34 -15.01 -6.96
N SER A 136 -1.29 -15.15 -6.02
CA SER A 136 -0.99 -15.34 -4.61
C SER A 136 -1.48 -16.69 -4.11
N VAL A 137 -0.79 -17.22 -3.09
CA VAL A 137 -1.26 -18.38 -2.33
C VAL A 137 -1.34 -18.03 -0.84
N THR A 138 -2.39 -18.48 -0.16
CA THR A 138 -2.65 -18.16 1.25
C THR A 138 -3.29 -19.36 1.97
N SER A 139 -2.81 -19.66 3.18
CA SER A 139 -3.41 -20.65 4.08
C SER A 139 -4.55 -20.06 4.91
N ASN A 140 -4.65 -18.72 5.03
CA ASN A 140 -5.72 -18.04 5.76
C ASN A 140 -6.84 -17.52 4.85
N HIS A 141 -6.84 -17.91 3.57
CA HIS A 141 -7.88 -17.54 2.60
C HIS A 141 -7.98 -16.02 2.43
N ASN A 142 -6.88 -15.26 2.62
CA ASN A 142 -6.86 -13.82 2.45
C ASN A 142 -5.69 -13.39 1.56
N ALA A 143 -6.02 -12.86 0.39
CA ALA A 143 -5.06 -12.48 -0.64
C ALA A 143 -4.09 -11.36 -0.22
N SER A 144 -4.47 -10.48 0.72
CA SER A 144 -3.53 -9.46 1.27
C SER A 144 -2.39 -10.06 2.10
N LEU A 145 -2.56 -11.30 2.57
CA LEU A 145 -1.60 -12.00 3.43
C LEU A 145 -0.67 -12.92 2.62
N GLY A 146 -1.10 -13.30 1.43
CA GLY A 146 -0.52 -14.40 0.69
C GLY A 146 0.90 -14.16 0.17
N ILE A 147 1.48 -15.26 -0.32
CA ILE A 147 2.83 -15.30 -0.88
C ILE A 147 2.72 -15.24 -2.41
N PRO A 148 3.48 -14.38 -3.11
CA PRO A 148 3.48 -14.33 -4.56
C PRO A 148 4.04 -15.62 -5.19
N VAL A 149 3.39 -16.11 -6.23
CA VAL A 149 3.84 -17.25 -7.04
C VAL A 149 3.78 -16.87 -8.52
N LEU A 150 4.91 -16.97 -9.21
CA LEU A 150 5.00 -16.84 -10.66
C LEU A 150 4.69 -18.20 -11.29
N VAL A 151 3.57 -18.27 -12.00
CA VAL A 151 3.06 -19.48 -12.65
C VAL A 151 3.29 -19.41 -14.14
N PHE A 152 3.90 -20.46 -14.68
CA PHE A 152 4.13 -20.61 -16.10
C PHE A 152 2.83 -21.05 -16.81
N PRO A 153 2.59 -20.59 -18.06
CA PRO A 153 1.36 -20.88 -18.78
C PRO A 153 1.12 -22.39 -18.94
N GLU A 154 2.18 -23.18 -19.14
CA GLU A 154 2.09 -24.64 -19.25
C GLU A 154 1.57 -25.31 -17.97
N VAL A 155 1.73 -24.67 -16.81
CA VAL A 155 1.17 -25.16 -15.55
C VAL A 155 -0.26 -24.67 -15.37
N TYR A 156 -0.48 -23.37 -15.58
CA TYR A 156 -1.77 -22.73 -15.37
C TYR A 156 -2.85 -23.32 -16.27
N ASP A 157 -2.54 -23.46 -17.56
CA ASP A 157 -3.48 -23.94 -18.57
C ASP A 157 -3.71 -25.46 -18.47
N ALA A 158 -2.66 -26.24 -18.20
CA ALA A 158 -2.76 -27.70 -18.12
C ALA A 158 -3.55 -28.19 -16.88
N LEU A 159 -3.43 -27.46 -15.77
CA LEU A 159 -4.13 -27.79 -14.53
C LEU A 159 -5.48 -27.07 -14.39
N ILE A 160 -5.76 -26.10 -15.27
CA ILE A 160 -6.93 -25.21 -15.18
C ILE A 160 -6.98 -24.64 -13.75
N LEU A 161 -5.87 -24.01 -13.35
CA LEU A 161 -5.74 -23.41 -12.04
C LEU A 161 -6.65 -22.19 -11.94
N GLU A 162 -7.45 -22.16 -10.88
CA GLU A 162 -8.44 -21.12 -10.65
C GLU A 162 -8.31 -20.57 -9.22
N GLN A 163 -8.77 -19.33 -9.03
CA GLN A 163 -8.96 -18.79 -7.69
C GLN A 163 -9.88 -19.72 -6.87
N GLY A 164 -9.46 -20.02 -5.64
CA GLY A 164 -10.16 -20.95 -4.75
C GLY A 164 -9.71 -22.40 -4.87
N ASP A 165 -8.74 -22.72 -5.73
CA ASP A 165 -8.11 -24.04 -5.73
C ASP A 165 -7.21 -24.20 -4.48
N LEU A 166 -7.51 -25.20 -3.66
CA LEU A 166 -6.64 -25.66 -2.57
C LEU A 166 -5.53 -26.54 -3.16
N VAL A 167 -4.28 -26.17 -2.94
CA VAL A 167 -3.12 -26.79 -3.56
C VAL A 167 -2.04 -27.15 -2.55
N ASP A 168 -1.36 -28.27 -2.81
CA ASP A 168 -0.01 -28.50 -2.31
C ASP A 168 0.98 -28.14 -3.41
N LEU A 169 2.00 -27.37 -3.05
CA LEU A 169 3.05 -26.94 -3.96
C LEU A 169 4.41 -27.45 -3.46
N ASN A 170 5.14 -28.15 -4.31
CA ASN A 170 6.38 -28.84 -3.94
C ASN A 170 7.56 -28.29 -4.74
N ASP A 171 8.74 -28.24 -4.11
CA ASP A 171 9.99 -27.80 -4.74
C ASP A 171 9.87 -26.42 -5.42
N LEU A 172 9.19 -25.50 -4.75
CA LEU A 172 9.11 -24.10 -5.15
C LEU A 172 10.40 -23.39 -4.79
N LYS A 173 11.03 -22.71 -5.75
CA LYS A 173 12.20 -21.89 -5.48
C LYS A 173 11.79 -20.46 -5.17
N TRP A 174 12.21 -19.93 -4.02
CA TRP A 174 12.05 -18.51 -3.70
C TRP A 174 13.08 -17.68 -4.45
N GLN A 175 12.65 -16.79 -5.35
CA GLN A 175 13.55 -16.04 -6.21
C GLN A 175 13.21 -14.55 -6.20
N PRO A 176 14.21 -13.67 -6.41
CA PRO A 176 13.94 -12.26 -6.66
C PRO A 176 12.99 -12.09 -7.86
N MET A 177 12.04 -11.16 -7.73
CA MET A 177 11.17 -10.81 -8.85
C MET A 177 12.00 -10.25 -10.01
N SER A 178 11.62 -10.59 -11.25
CA SER A 178 12.15 -9.89 -12.43
C SER A 178 11.81 -8.40 -12.37
N LEU A 179 12.60 -7.56 -13.05
CA LEU A 179 12.38 -6.11 -13.06
C LEU A 179 10.96 -5.73 -13.49
N ASN A 180 10.41 -6.45 -14.47
CA ASN A 180 9.05 -6.24 -14.99
C ASN A 180 7.97 -6.49 -13.92
N TRP A 181 8.13 -7.50 -13.07
CA TRP A 181 7.20 -7.75 -11.97
C TRP A 181 7.46 -6.80 -10.80
N ALA A 182 8.73 -6.59 -10.45
CA ALA A 182 9.13 -5.77 -9.32
C ALA A 182 8.64 -4.31 -9.41
N GLN A 183 8.59 -3.73 -10.62
CA GLN A 183 8.12 -2.35 -10.82
C GLN A 183 6.61 -2.16 -10.60
N LYS A 184 5.81 -3.24 -10.63
CA LYS A 184 4.36 -3.19 -10.39
C LYS A 184 4.01 -3.01 -8.90
N PHE A 185 4.98 -3.21 -8.02
CA PHE A 185 4.82 -3.09 -6.57
C PHE A 185 5.63 -1.93 -6.03
N SER A 186 5.13 -1.29 -4.98
CA SER A 186 5.91 -0.28 -4.27
C SER A 186 7.14 -0.89 -3.59
N SER A 187 8.23 -0.13 -3.51
CA SER A 187 9.43 -0.57 -2.78
C SER A 187 9.17 -0.34 -1.30
N THR A 188 9.59 -1.25 -0.44
CA THR A 188 9.47 -1.06 1.01
C THR A 188 10.67 -1.70 1.68
N LYS A 189 11.36 -0.94 2.54
CA LYS A 189 12.60 -1.41 3.16
C LYS A 189 12.34 -2.60 4.07
N GLY A 190 13.27 -3.55 4.00
CA GLY A 190 13.18 -4.79 4.76
C GLY A 190 12.16 -5.77 4.20
N ILE A 191 11.44 -5.43 3.13
CA ILE A 191 10.54 -6.35 2.43
C ILE A 191 11.23 -6.82 1.15
N PRO A 192 11.59 -8.10 1.05
CA PRO A 192 12.16 -8.64 -0.17
C PRO A 192 11.08 -8.74 -1.26
N ARG A 193 11.38 -8.23 -2.46
CA ARG A 193 10.55 -8.45 -3.65
C ARG A 193 10.90 -9.79 -4.27
N GLY A 194 10.24 -10.85 -3.82
CA GLY A 194 10.40 -12.19 -4.36
C GLY A 194 9.07 -12.86 -4.70
N TYR A 195 9.16 -13.95 -5.45
CA TYR A 195 8.07 -14.89 -5.67
C TYR A 195 8.58 -16.33 -5.58
N PHE A 196 7.66 -17.27 -5.42
CA PHE A 196 7.93 -18.66 -5.76
C PHE A 196 7.81 -18.89 -7.26
N VAL A 197 8.63 -19.76 -7.82
CA VAL A 197 8.53 -20.17 -9.23
C VAL A 197 7.80 -21.50 -9.35
N LEU A 198 6.72 -21.48 -10.12
CA LEU A 198 5.93 -22.65 -10.46
C LEU A 198 5.96 -22.89 -11.98
N ASP A 199 6.89 -23.76 -12.39
CA ASP A 199 7.30 -24.01 -13.78
C ASP A 199 7.03 -25.45 -14.25
N SER A 200 6.42 -26.29 -13.40
CA SER A 200 6.11 -27.67 -13.75
C SER A 200 4.82 -28.16 -13.09
N ILE A 201 3.99 -28.87 -13.86
CA ILE A 201 2.77 -29.52 -13.36
C ILE A 201 3.05 -30.51 -12.23
N LYS A 202 4.24 -31.11 -12.19
CA LYS A 202 4.63 -32.09 -11.16
C LYS A 202 4.79 -31.47 -9.77
N LYS A 203 4.90 -30.14 -9.71
CA LYS A 203 5.04 -29.39 -8.46
C LYS A 203 3.70 -29.10 -7.81
N VAL A 204 2.58 -29.31 -8.49
CA VAL A 204 1.25 -28.96 -7.99
C VAL A 204 0.42 -30.19 -7.75
N LYS A 205 -0.30 -30.20 -6.64
CA LYS A 205 -1.41 -31.12 -6.42
C LYS A 205 -2.64 -30.33 -5.98
N VAL A 206 -3.64 -30.24 -6.85
CA VAL A 206 -4.94 -29.66 -6.52
C VAL A 206 -5.71 -30.66 -5.64
N ARG A 207 -6.10 -30.23 -4.45
CA ARG A 207 -6.79 -31.03 -3.42
C ARG A 207 -8.29 -30.84 -3.46
N GLN A 208 -8.71 -29.59 -3.56
CA GLN A 208 -10.10 -29.16 -3.54
C GLN A 208 -10.24 -27.90 -4.40
N LYS A 209 -11.44 -27.68 -4.94
CA LYS A 209 -11.78 -26.47 -5.71
C LYS A 209 -12.84 -25.65 -4.99
N PHE A 210 -13.01 -24.40 -5.41
CA PHE A 210 -14.06 -23.48 -4.96
C PHE A 210 -14.00 -23.15 -3.46
N ILE A 211 -12.80 -23.04 -2.91
CA ILE A 211 -12.60 -22.52 -1.57
C ILE A 211 -12.75 -20.99 -1.58
N PRO A 212 -13.60 -20.40 -0.70
CA PRO A 212 -13.71 -18.95 -0.61
C PRO A 212 -12.38 -18.29 -0.24
N VAL A 213 -12.07 -17.21 -0.94
CA VAL A 213 -10.91 -16.35 -0.74
C VAL A 213 -11.38 -14.92 -0.57
N ILE A 214 -10.89 -14.28 0.48
CA ILE A 214 -11.10 -12.86 0.73
C ILE A 214 -10.02 -12.06 0.01
N TYR A 215 -10.42 -11.07 -0.77
CA TYR A 215 -9.52 -10.11 -1.40
C TYR A 215 -10.02 -8.67 -1.17
N GLN A 216 -9.14 -7.68 -1.34
CA GLN A 216 -9.43 -6.28 -0.99
C GLN A 216 -9.02 -5.33 -2.10
N PRO A 217 -9.79 -5.19 -3.20
CA PRO A 217 -9.42 -4.32 -4.31
C PRO A 217 -9.10 -2.91 -3.80
N PHE A 218 -7.87 -2.44 -4.07
CA PHE A 218 -7.32 -1.21 -3.48
C PHE A 218 -7.06 -0.12 -4.52
N SER A 219 -7.48 1.11 -4.22
CA SER A 219 -7.16 2.30 -5.01
C SER A 219 -6.81 3.50 -4.14
N ILE A 220 -6.25 4.52 -4.78
CA ILE A 220 -6.02 5.85 -4.24
C ILE A 220 -6.98 6.80 -4.93
N MET A 221 -7.73 7.57 -4.16
CA MET A 221 -8.68 8.56 -4.66
C MET A 221 -8.17 9.96 -4.35
N GLU A 222 -8.15 10.83 -5.34
CA GLU A 222 -7.99 12.27 -5.20
C GLU A 222 -9.37 12.94 -5.15
N TYR A 223 -9.56 13.95 -4.33
CA TYR A 223 -10.80 14.74 -4.28
C TYR A 223 -10.53 16.15 -3.76
N GLU A 224 -11.45 17.08 -4.05
CA GLU A 224 -11.37 18.46 -3.56
C GLU A 224 -12.39 18.68 -2.43
N ARG A 225 -11.97 19.37 -1.38
CA ARG A 225 -12.85 19.78 -0.27
C ARG A 225 -12.35 21.09 0.31
N ALA A 226 -13.24 22.09 0.41
CA ALA A 226 -12.94 23.40 1.00
C ALA A 226 -11.63 24.03 0.46
N ASP A 227 -11.49 24.04 -0.87
CA ASP A 227 -10.33 24.57 -1.61
C ASP A 227 -9.00 23.84 -1.34
N ALA A 228 -9.04 22.64 -0.74
CA ALA A 228 -7.92 21.74 -0.59
C ALA A 228 -8.08 20.49 -1.48
N VAL A 229 -6.98 20.02 -2.05
CA VAL A 229 -6.87 18.74 -2.75
C VAL A 229 -6.42 17.71 -1.73
N LEU A 230 -7.19 16.64 -1.58
CA LEU A 230 -7.03 15.60 -0.58
C LEU A 230 -6.96 14.23 -1.26
N TYR A 231 -6.38 13.26 -0.53
CA TYR A 231 -6.26 11.89 -1.01
C TYR A 231 -6.77 10.91 0.05
N ASP A 232 -7.44 9.86 -0.41
CA ASP A 232 -7.93 8.77 0.43
C ASP A 232 -7.42 7.43 -0.10
N PHE A 233 -7.05 6.54 0.81
CA PHE A 233 -6.90 5.12 0.51
C PHE A 233 -8.27 4.43 0.57
N VAL A 234 -8.64 3.77 -0.52
CA VAL A 234 -9.97 3.18 -0.71
C VAL A 234 -9.83 1.70 -0.99
N PHE A 235 -10.52 0.87 -0.21
CA PHE A 235 -10.67 -0.55 -0.46
C PHE A 235 -12.01 -1.06 0.08
N MET A 236 -12.41 -2.23 -0.41
CA MET A 236 -13.53 -3.01 0.10
C MET A 236 -13.09 -4.45 0.24
N SER A 237 -13.48 -5.13 1.32
CA SER A 237 -13.27 -6.57 1.44
C SER A 237 -14.36 -7.33 0.69
N ILE A 238 -13.96 -8.24 -0.18
CA ILE A 238 -14.84 -9.09 -0.96
C ILE A 238 -14.53 -10.54 -0.63
N ASP A 239 -15.57 -11.33 -0.41
CA ASP A 239 -15.50 -12.78 -0.38
C ASP A 239 -15.74 -13.31 -1.81
N SER A 240 -14.89 -14.21 -2.29
CA SER A 240 -15.02 -14.80 -3.62
C SER A 240 -16.23 -15.72 -3.80
N GLU A 241 -17.00 -16.00 -2.75
CA GLU A 241 -18.33 -16.65 -2.87
C GLU A 241 -19.46 -15.65 -3.11
N ALA A 242 -19.24 -14.35 -2.91
CA ALA A 242 -20.28 -13.35 -3.09
C ALA A 242 -20.79 -13.34 -4.55
N ARG A 243 -22.09 -13.15 -4.74
CA ARG A 243 -22.66 -12.97 -6.09
C ARG A 243 -22.31 -11.58 -6.62
N GLU A 244 -22.18 -11.45 -7.95
CA GLU A 244 -21.96 -10.16 -8.63
C GLU A 244 -20.75 -9.38 -8.09
N GLN A 245 -19.66 -10.06 -7.71
CA GLN A 245 -18.46 -9.43 -7.14
C GLN A 245 -17.99 -8.20 -7.92
N TYR A 246 -17.88 -8.33 -9.25
CA TYR A 246 -17.42 -7.25 -10.11
C TYR A 246 -18.32 -6.01 -9.98
N SER A 247 -19.64 -6.18 -10.15
CA SER A 247 -20.60 -5.07 -10.05
C SER A 247 -20.68 -4.49 -8.63
N ASN A 248 -20.49 -5.31 -7.59
CA ASN A 248 -20.45 -4.82 -6.21
C ASN A 248 -19.23 -3.93 -5.96
N VAL A 249 -18.06 -4.32 -6.47
CA VAL A 249 -16.83 -3.52 -6.39
C VAL A 249 -17.01 -2.21 -7.15
N GLU A 250 -17.50 -2.27 -8.39
CA GLU A 250 -17.76 -1.09 -9.22
C GLU A 250 -18.73 -0.11 -8.54
N ARG A 251 -19.89 -0.60 -8.08
CA ARG A 251 -20.89 0.22 -7.34
C ARG A 251 -20.29 0.83 -6.07
N PHE A 252 -19.46 0.09 -5.34
CA PHE A 252 -18.81 0.60 -4.13
C PHE A 252 -17.87 1.77 -4.45
N PHE A 253 -17.00 1.63 -5.45
CA PHE A 253 -16.07 2.70 -5.83
C PHE A 253 -16.84 3.90 -6.41
N ASP A 254 -17.88 3.69 -7.21
CA ASP A 254 -18.71 4.79 -7.72
C ASP A 254 -19.47 5.53 -6.60
N TYR A 255 -20.06 4.79 -5.65
CA TYR A 255 -20.65 5.38 -4.46
C TYR A 255 -19.61 6.16 -3.65
N TYR A 256 -18.44 5.58 -3.38
CA TYR A 256 -17.45 6.19 -2.50
C TYR A 256 -16.91 7.49 -3.10
N ARG A 257 -16.65 7.57 -4.41
CA ARG A 257 -16.16 8.82 -5.02
C ARG A 257 -17.16 9.97 -4.97
N LEU A 258 -18.46 9.67 -4.96
CA LEU A 258 -19.53 10.68 -4.94
C LEU A 258 -20.02 11.03 -3.53
N LYS A 259 -19.77 10.15 -2.55
CA LYS A 259 -20.14 10.35 -1.15
C LYS A 259 -19.58 11.68 -0.62
N ASP A 260 -20.43 12.41 0.11
CA ASP A 260 -20.14 13.71 0.74
C ASP A 260 -19.72 14.82 -0.26
N ASP A 261 -20.26 14.76 -1.49
CA ASP A 261 -19.98 15.69 -2.62
C ASP A 261 -18.49 15.83 -2.96
N ARG A 262 -17.70 14.79 -2.67
CA ARG A 262 -16.24 14.77 -2.93
C ARG A 262 -15.89 14.82 -4.41
N ARG A 263 -16.77 14.32 -5.28
CA ARG A 263 -16.57 14.18 -6.74
C ARG A 263 -15.17 13.64 -7.06
N GLY A 264 -14.75 12.61 -6.33
CA GLY A 264 -13.41 12.09 -6.37
C GLY A 264 -13.04 11.43 -7.70
N ARG A 265 -11.74 11.39 -7.97
CA ARG A 265 -11.12 10.71 -9.10
C ARG A 265 -10.14 9.67 -8.60
N TYR A 266 -10.22 8.45 -9.13
CA TYR A 266 -9.26 7.41 -8.80
C TYR A 266 -7.96 7.56 -9.61
N LEU A 267 -6.84 7.34 -8.93
CA LEU A 267 -5.51 7.48 -9.49
C LEU A 267 -4.95 6.16 -10.00
N LEU A 268 -5.32 5.04 -9.36
CA LEU A 268 -4.84 3.70 -9.68
C LEU A 268 -5.99 2.72 -9.82
N ASN A 269 -5.92 1.80 -10.78
CA ASN A 269 -6.90 0.72 -10.85
C ASN A 269 -6.44 -0.49 -10.04
N CYS A 270 -7.36 -1.11 -9.32
CA CYS A 270 -7.09 -2.35 -8.60
C CYS A 270 -7.17 -3.60 -9.49
N ASN A 271 -7.87 -3.52 -10.63
CA ASN A 271 -7.99 -4.58 -11.61
C ASN A 271 -7.37 -4.14 -12.93
N LEU A 272 -6.14 -4.57 -13.19
CA LEU A 272 -5.43 -4.23 -14.43
C LEU A 272 -5.77 -5.18 -15.59
N VAL A 273 -6.58 -6.22 -15.34
CA VAL A 273 -7.11 -7.12 -16.38
C VAL A 273 -8.40 -6.53 -16.97
N GLN A 274 -9.30 -6.11 -16.11
CA GLN A 274 -10.58 -5.49 -16.47
C GLN A 274 -10.85 -4.27 -15.55
N PRO A 275 -10.30 -3.09 -15.90
CA PRO A 275 -10.40 -1.89 -15.09
C PRO A 275 -11.84 -1.53 -14.71
N TYR A 276 -12.09 -1.29 -13.41
CA TYR A 276 -13.42 -0.86 -12.92
C TYR A 276 -13.76 0.61 -13.22
N PHE A 277 -12.76 1.42 -13.51
CA PHE A 277 -12.90 2.87 -13.66
C PHE A 277 -11.65 3.43 -14.35
N GLU A 278 -11.80 4.60 -14.95
CA GLU A 278 -10.67 5.30 -15.55
C GLU A 278 -9.71 5.82 -14.48
N CYS A 279 -8.42 5.60 -14.69
CA CYS A 279 -7.35 5.98 -13.77
C CYS A 279 -6.32 6.84 -14.49
N ARG A 280 -5.65 7.71 -13.75
CA ARG A 280 -4.56 8.53 -14.27
C ARG A 280 -3.26 7.74 -14.43
N TYR A 281 -3.03 6.77 -13.54
CA TYR A 281 -1.79 6.01 -13.44
C TYR A 281 -2.03 4.51 -13.53
N MET A 282 -1.05 3.79 -14.07
CA MET A 282 -1.09 2.34 -14.21
C MET A 282 -0.38 1.65 -13.05
N SER A 283 0.59 2.33 -12.43
CA SER A 283 1.34 1.82 -11.29
C SER A 283 1.70 2.92 -10.29
N PRO A 284 1.96 2.58 -9.02
CA PRO A 284 2.51 3.53 -8.06
C PRO A 284 3.86 4.13 -8.47
N ALA A 285 4.63 3.46 -9.33
CA ALA A 285 5.90 4.00 -9.82
C ALA A 285 5.72 5.22 -10.74
N ASP A 286 4.50 5.43 -11.26
CA ASP A 286 4.20 6.52 -12.19
C ASP A 286 4.00 7.86 -11.45
N PHE A 287 3.87 7.86 -10.12
CA PHE A 287 3.79 9.06 -9.26
C PHE A 287 5.15 9.78 -9.18
N SER A 288 5.53 10.42 -10.28
CA SER A 288 6.79 11.16 -10.40
C SER A 288 6.68 12.64 -10.03
N ASP A 289 5.46 13.19 -10.06
CA ASP A 289 5.22 14.60 -9.76
C ASP A 289 5.54 14.94 -8.28
N PRO A 290 6.30 16.01 -8.00
CA PRO A 290 6.60 16.44 -6.63
C PRO A 290 5.37 16.75 -5.77
N SER A 291 4.31 17.31 -6.36
CA SER A 291 3.09 17.70 -5.64
C SER A 291 2.30 16.49 -5.19
N GLU A 292 2.13 15.51 -6.08
CA GLU A 292 1.42 14.26 -5.78
C GLU A 292 2.14 13.48 -4.68
N ARG A 293 3.47 13.42 -4.75
CA ARG A 293 4.30 12.80 -3.70
C ARG A 293 4.16 13.52 -2.36
N ALA A 294 4.11 14.86 -2.36
CA ALA A 294 3.90 15.63 -1.16
C ALA A 294 2.54 15.33 -0.53
N HIS A 295 1.46 15.36 -1.31
CA HIS A 295 0.12 15.07 -0.79
C HIS A 295 -0.04 13.64 -0.25
N LEU A 296 0.48 12.63 -0.96
CA LEU A 296 0.51 11.24 -0.46
C LEU A 296 1.29 11.13 0.86
N SER A 297 2.38 11.89 0.99
CA SER A 297 3.15 11.96 2.24
C SER A 297 2.38 12.64 3.37
N LEU A 298 1.59 13.68 3.08
CA LEU A 298 0.72 14.31 4.09
C LEU A 298 -0.35 13.35 4.60
N VAL A 299 -1.00 12.60 3.70
CA VAL A 299 -2.00 11.57 4.07
C VAL A 299 -1.36 10.49 4.95
N ARG A 300 -0.14 10.07 4.62
CA ARG A 300 0.65 9.15 5.44
C ARG A 300 0.98 9.73 6.82
N ASN A 301 1.46 10.97 6.88
CA ASN A 301 1.81 11.64 8.12
C ASN A 301 0.60 11.82 9.05
N ARG A 302 -0.59 12.09 8.48
CA ARG A 302 -1.86 12.12 9.23
C ARG A 302 -2.13 10.83 9.99
N ILE A 303 -1.67 9.70 9.48
CA ILE A 303 -1.89 8.37 10.07
C ILE A 303 -0.80 8.03 11.08
N VAL A 304 0.47 8.21 10.71
CA VAL A 304 1.64 7.81 11.51
C VAL A 304 1.83 8.72 12.72
N LYS A 305 1.65 10.04 12.55
CA LYS A 305 1.84 11.02 13.62
C LYS A 305 0.52 11.30 14.32
N HIS A 306 0.04 10.35 15.11
CA HIS A 306 -0.84 10.64 16.26
C HIS A 306 -0.13 11.47 17.36
N GLY A 307 1.06 12.03 17.08
CA GLY A 307 1.91 12.77 18.00
C GLY A 307 1.84 14.30 17.87
N PHE A 308 1.18 14.83 16.84
CA PHE A 308 0.79 16.24 16.80
C PHE A 308 -0.71 16.29 17.00
N GLY A 309 -1.18 17.06 18.00
CA GLY A 309 -2.56 17.03 18.50
C GLY A 309 -3.60 16.80 17.41
N GLU A 310 -4.58 15.91 17.69
CA GLU A 310 -5.63 15.48 16.76
C GLU A 310 -6.19 16.68 15.97
N GLY A 311 -5.77 16.85 14.70
CA GLY A 311 -6.27 17.89 13.80
C GLY A 311 -5.28 18.92 13.28
N VAL A 312 -4.08 19.11 13.87
CA VAL A 312 -3.17 20.20 13.44
C VAL A 312 -2.74 20.09 11.97
N LEU A 313 -2.47 18.87 11.49
CA LEU A 313 -2.11 18.66 10.09
C LEU A 313 -3.30 18.93 9.15
N ASP A 314 -4.50 18.49 9.56
CA ASP A 314 -5.74 18.75 8.80
C ASP A 314 -6.04 20.26 8.77
N ASP A 315 -5.80 20.95 9.88
CA ASP A 315 -5.93 22.40 9.99
C ASP A 315 -4.91 23.09 9.07
N LEU A 316 -3.64 22.68 9.07
CA LEU A 316 -2.62 23.24 8.15
C LEU A 316 -2.96 23.03 6.68
N ILE A 317 -3.42 21.85 6.29
CA ILE A 317 -3.82 21.53 4.91
C ILE A 317 -4.96 22.45 4.44
N ASN A 318 -5.85 22.87 5.34
CA ASN A 318 -6.95 23.78 5.03
C ASN A 318 -6.56 25.26 5.16
N ILE A 319 -5.78 25.63 6.18
CA ILE A 319 -5.45 27.02 6.53
C ILE A 319 -4.44 27.60 5.55
N VAL A 320 -3.37 26.86 5.22
CA VAL A 320 -2.31 27.39 4.36
C VAL A 320 -2.84 27.84 2.99
N PRO A 321 -3.54 27.00 2.19
CA PRO A 321 -4.05 27.44 0.90
C PRO A 321 -5.12 28.54 1.03
N LYS A 322 -5.90 28.54 2.12
CA LYS A 322 -6.94 29.55 2.37
C LYS A 322 -6.38 30.95 2.67
N PHE A 323 -5.31 31.06 3.46
CA PHE A 323 -4.74 32.37 3.83
C PHE A 323 -3.58 32.82 2.93
N TYR A 324 -3.00 31.90 2.16
CA TYR A 324 -1.89 32.18 1.26
C TYR A 324 -2.29 31.85 -0.19
N GLU A 325 -3.31 32.55 -0.68
CA GLU A 325 -4.04 32.33 -1.94
C GLU A 325 -3.22 32.47 -3.25
N THR A 326 -1.92 32.77 -3.18
CA THR A 326 -1.05 32.93 -4.36
C THR A 326 0.26 32.16 -4.21
N MET A 327 0.85 31.76 -5.33
CA MET A 327 2.19 31.14 -5.33
C MET A 327 3.24 32.05 -4.68
N ALA A 328 3.12 33.37 -4.90
CA ALA A 328 4.01 34.36 -4.29
C ALA A 328 3.85 34.45 -2.77
N SER A 329 2.63 34.32 -2.22
CA SER A 329 2.42 34.26 -0.77
C SER A 329 3.00 32.99 -0.16
N ILE A 330 2.88 31.84 -0.83
CA ILE A 330 3.51 30.59 -0.36
C ILE A 330 5.05 30.70 -0.37
N ARG A 331 5.64 31.27 -1.42
CA ARG A 331 7.11 31.50 -1.46
C ARG A 331 7.59 32.46 -0.37
N ARG A 332 6.81 33.51 -0.07
CA ARG A 332 7.10 34.43 1.04
C ARG A 332 7.01 33.73 2.39
N LEU A 333 5.97 32.91 2.61
CA LEU A 333 5.83 32.10 3.82
C LEU A 333 7.03 31.17 4.00
N ALA A 334 7.41 30.42 2.95
CA ALA A 334 8.59 29.56 2.97
C ALA A 334 9.86 30.33 3.36
N THR A 335 10.10 31.49 2.74
CA THR A 335 11.25 32.35 3.07
C THR A 335 11.23 32.82 4.52
N ALA A 336 10.05 33.21 5.02
CA ALA A 336 9.88 33.72 6.38
C ALA A 336 10.18 32.67 7.47
N ILE A 337 10.04 31.39 7.15
CA ILE A 337 10.38 30.27 8.04
C ILE A 337 11.74 29.64 7.72
N GLY A 338 12.56 30.30 6.90
CA GLY A 338 13.92 29.85 6.58
C GLY A 338 14.01 28.73 5.52
N VAL A 339 12.93 28.45 4.81
CA VAL A 339 12.89 27.46 3.72
C VAL A 339 13.22 28.15 2.39
N ASN A 340 14.17 27.58 1.64
CA ASN A 340 14.50 28.09 0.30
C ASN A 340 13.32 27.84 -0.66
N PRO A 341 12.68 28.89 -1.23
CA PRO A 341 11.52 28.73 -2.10
C PRO A 341 11.79 27.92 -3.37
N THR A 342 13.04 27.78 -3.81
CA THR A 342 13.38 27.00 -5.01
C THR A 342 13.17 25.51 -4.84
N VAL A 343 12.99 25.03 -3.60
CA VAL A 343 12.64 23.63 -3.31
C VAL A 343 11.19 23.32 -3.71
N LEU A 344 10.34 24.35 -3.79
CA LEU A 344 8.94 24.20 -4.18
C LEU A 344 8.82 24.28 -5.71
N SER A 345 8.24 23.24 -6.29
CA SER A 345 7.87 23.20 -7.71
C SER A 345 6.66 24.10 -7.97
N GLU A 346 6.64 24.78 -9.11
CA GLU A 346 5.51 25.63 -9.48
C GLU A 346 4.27 24.80 -9.82
N GLY A 347 3.09 25.33 -9.48
CA GLY A 347 1.84 24.62 -9.64
C GLY A 347 0.67 25.38 -9.02
N ARG A 348 -0.42 24.67 -8.68
CA ARG A 348 -1.54 25.29 -7.95
C ARG A 348 -1.07 25.68 -6.54
N VAL A 349 -1.74 26.67 -5.95
CA VAL A 349 -1.44 27.13 -4.58
C VAL A 349 -1.52 25.98 -3.58
N VAL A 350 -2.53 25.12 -3.73
CA VAL A 350 -2.74 23.93 -2.91
C VAL A 350 -1.56 22.96 -3.02
N ASP A 351 -1.04 22.76 -4.23
CA ASP A 351 0.10 21.87 -4.49
C ASP A 351 1.38 22.42 -3.85
N MET A 352 1.65 23.72 -4.01
CA MET A 352 2.78 24.38 -3.36
C MET A 352 2.66 24.40 -1.83
N SER A 353 1.43 24.54 -1.31
CA SER A 353 1.14 24.48 0.13
C SER A 353 1.46 23.10 0.68
N ALA A 354 1.01 22.04 -0.01
CA ALA A 354 1.28 20.66 0.39
C ALA A 354 2.78 20.34 0.36
N GLN A 355 3.49 20.79 -0.68
CA GLN A 355 4.95 20.66 -0.77
C GLN A 355 5.66 21.36 0.42
N LEU A 356 5.23 22.57 0.78
CA LEU A 356 5.80 23.31 1.91
C LEU A 356 5.53 22.61 3.25
N ILE A 357 4.28 22.22 3.51
CA ILE A 357 3.91 21.50 4.74
C ILE A 357 4.71 20.19 4.83
N ASN A 358 4.81 19.44 3.74
CA ASN A 358 5.59 18.20 3.72
C ASN A 358 7.07 18.46 3.99
N TYR A 359 7.66 19.48 3.36
CA TYR A 359 9.04 19.87 3.63
C TYR A 359 9.26 20.21 5.11
N CYS A 360 8.34 20.96 5.71
CA CYS A 360 8.39 21.30 7.13
C CYS A 360 8.28 20.06 8.02
N LEU A 361 7.44 19.08 7.67
CA LEU A 361 7.34 17.81 8.39
C LEU A 361 8.64 17.01 8.35
N ASP A 362 9.26 16.92 7.17
CA ASP A 362 10.48 16.13 6.95
C ASP A 362 11.70 16.77 7.66
N ASN A 363 11.67 18.09 7.86
CA ASN A 363 12.78 18.85 8.45
C ASN A 363 12.48 19.37 9.87
N ASN A 364 11.41 18.91 10.52
CA ASN A 364 10.97 19.35 11.86
C ASN A 364 10.76 20.88 12.00
N LEU A 365 10.20 21.53 10.98
CA LEU A 365 9.91 22.98 10.94
C LEU A 365 8.42 23.31 11.13
N ILE A 366 7.60 22.36 11.57
CA ILE A 366 6.15 22.55 11.67
C ILE A 366 5.75 23.59 12.73
N GLU A 367 6.43 23.62 13.87
CA GLU A 367 6.17 24.63 14.91
C GLU A 367 6.44 26.04 14.37
N LEU A 368 7.56 26.23 13.67
CA LEU A 368 7.90 27.50 13.01
C LEU A 368 6.86 27.91 11.96
N LEU A 369 6.34 26.94 11.20
CA LEU A 369 5.26 27.18 10.24
C LEU A 369 3.99 27.64 10.94
N ILE A 370 3.57 26.97 12.01
CA ILE A 370 2.39 27.33 12.80
C ILE A 370 2.57 28.70 13.44
N ASP A 371 3.68 28.95 14.12
CA ASP A 371 3.98 30.22 14.78
C ASP A 371 3.92 31.38 13.79
N ARG A 372 4.47 31.18 12.58
CA ARG A 372 4.42 32.20 11.54
C ARG A 372 2.99 32.47 11.06
N ILE A 373 2.19 31.42 10.87
CA ILE A 373 0.78 31.55 10.46
C ILE A 373 -0.04 32.23 11.54
N VAL A 374 0.15 31.88 12.81
CA VAL A 374 -0.54 32.50 13.96
C VAL A 374 -0.12 33.96 14.10
N PHE A 375 1.16 34.29 13.91
CA PHE A 375 1.64 35.66 13.95
C PHE A 375 0.99 36.54 12.87
N GLU A 376 0.90 36.05 11.63
CA GLU A 376 0.29 36.78 10.52
C GLU A 376 -1.24 36.78 10.56
N TYR A 377 -1.84 35.68 11.03
CA TYR A 377 -3.28 35.45 11.08
C TYR A 377 -3.70 34.88 12.45
N PRO A 378 -3.83 35.70 13.51
CA PRO A 378 -4.04 35.23 14.89
C PRO A 378 -5.32 34.44 15.15
N LYS A 379 -6.31 34.50 14.24
CA LYS A 379 -7.59 33.78 14.33
C LYS A 379 -7.65 32.53 13.45
N SER A 380 -6.55 32.17 12.78
CA SER A 380 -6.52 31.07 11.79
C SER A 380 -6.83 29.69 12.38
N PHE A 381 -6.45 29.43 13.62
CA PHE A 381 -6.70 28.16 14.33
C PHE A 381 -7.82 28.24 15.39
N ALA A 382 -8.56 29.36 15.47
CA ALA A 382 -9.69 29.47 16.39
C ALA A 382 -10.91 28.74 15.80
N LYS A 383 -11.37 27.68 16.47
CA LYS A 383 -12.60 26.95 16.10
C LYS A 383 -13.86 27.69 16.51
#